data_AF-A0A7K7YC15-F1
#
_entry.id   AF-A0A7K7YC15-F1
#
_cell.length_a   1.000
_cell.length_b   1.000
_cell.length_c   1.000
_cell.angle_alpha   90.00
_cell.angle_beta   90.00
_cell.angle_gamma   90.00
#
_symmetry.space_group_name_H-M   'P 1'
#
loop_
_entity.id
_entity.type
_entity.pdbx_description
1 polymer ?
#
loop_
_entity_poly.entity_id
_entity_poly.type
_entity_poly.pdbx_seq_one_letter_code
_entity_poly.pdbx_strand_id
1 'polypeptide(L)'
;MSYLMKGFKCHNPVMCKAAGSLFKAHTFKNMLGTNEQFRTSRASSQLSSEKANSYSYIIVGAGSAGCVLANRLSEEPQSTVLLLEAGPKDTLLGSTRLMWKIHMPAALTYNLCDQKYNWYYHTTAQQRMDGRVLYWPRGRVWGGSSSLNAMVYIRGHADDYDRWRSQGARGWDYEHCLPYFKKAQTHELGPDRYRGGNGPLHVSRGKTNHPLHGAFLEAAQQAGYPFTDDMNGYQQEGFGWMDMTIHRGQRWSTASAYLRPAISRPNFSVAEKTLVTKILFQGTKCIGVEYVKNGQKKKVFANKEVILSGGAINSPQLLMLSGIGNADDLKKLGIPVVCHLPGVGQNLQDHLEVYVQQKCTKPITLYSAQKPLNMLRIGLEWLWKFTGEGATAHLESGGFIRSEPGVPHPDIQFHFLPSQVIDHGRVASTMEAYQVHVGPMRSTSVGWLKLKSSDPKDHPIIEPNYLSTERDIWEFRQCVKLTREIFAQKAFEEFRGAEIQPGNHVQSDKEIDAFIRQKADSAYHPSCTCKMGEPSDSTAVVDPQTRVIGVENLRVVDASIMPSIVTGNLNAPTIMIAEKAADIIKGLPSLQEKNVPVYRPKTLETQR
;
A
#
# COMPACT_ATOMS: atom_id res chain seq x y z
N MET A 1 1.58 -29.83 -17.73
CA MET A 1 1.08 -31.05 -18.40
C MET A 1 -0.43 -30.91 -18.48
N SER A 2 -1.01 -30.81 -19.67
CA SER A 2 -2.43 -30.44 -19.87
C SER A 2 -3.14 -31.52 -20.67
N TYR A 3 -4.22 -32.08 -20.15
CA TYR A 3 -5.30 -32.77 -20.88
C TYR A 3 -6.47 -33.06 -19.92
N LEU A 4 -7.68 -33.22 -20.47
CA LEU A 4 -8.96 -33.50 -19.78
C LEU A 4 -9.46 -32.36 -18.86
N MET A 5 -10.72 -31.88 -18.93
CA MET A 5 -11.92 -32.38 -19.62
C MET A 5 -12.69 -31.25 -20.35
N LYS A 6 -13.52 -31.62 -21.34
CA LYS A 6 -14.55 -30.75 -21.93
C LYS A 6 -15.92 -31.44 -21.87
N GLY A 7 -16.89 -30.73 -21.28
CA GLY A 7 -18.31 -30.76 -21.68
C GLY A 7 -19.19 -31.92 -21.22
N PHE A 8 -20.36 -31.57 -20.70
CA PHE A 8 -21.65 -32.15 -21.09
C PHE A 8 -22.71 -31.03 -21.10
N LYS A 9 -23.77 -31.18 -21.91
CA LYS A 9 -24.92 -30.24 -22.00
C LYS A 9 -26.24 -30.98 -21.72
N CYS A 10 -27.28 -30.23 -21.38
CA CYS A 10 -28.55 -30.72 -20.82
C CYS A 10 -29.54 -31.36 -21.83
N HIS A 11 -30.35 -32.30 -21.32
CA HIS A 11 -31.72 -32.74 -21.68
C HIS A 11 -32.25 -33.55 -20.45
N ASN A 12 -33.54 -33.70 -20.12
CA ASN A 12 -34.78 -33.04 -20.56
C ASN A 12 -35.84 -33.06 -19.40
N PRO A 13 -37.03 -32.41 -19.53
CA PRO A 13 -37.96 -32.14 -18.40
C PRO A 13 -39.20 -33.07 -18.33
N VAL A 14 -40.23 -32.66 -17.53
CA VAL A 14 -41.55 -33.32 -17.24
C VAL A 14 -41.46 -34.35 -16.07
N MET A 15 -42.44 -34.58 -15.17
CA MET A 15 -43.89 -34.25 -15.07
C MET A 15 -44.30 -33.34 -13.87
N CYS A 16 -45.55 -33.38 -13.36
CA CYS A 16 -46.13 -32.35 -12.48
C CYS A 16 -47.37 -32.79 -11.61
N LYS A 17 -47.55 -32.21 -10.40
CA LYS A 17 -48.68 -32.37 -9.41
C LYS A 17 -48.72 -33.78 -8.73
N ALA A 18 -49.47 -34.09 -7.65
CA ALA A 18 -50.58 -33.50 -6.86
C ALA A 18 -50.56 -34.13 -5.41
N ALA A 19 -51.38 -33.86 -4.37
CA ALA A 19 -52.27 -32.78 -3.89
C ALA A 19 -52.79 -33.10 -2.46
N GLY A 20 -53.43 -32.13 -1.75
CA GLY A 20 -54.19 -32.33 -0.48
C GLY A 20 -53.59 -31.59 0.74
N SER A 21 -54.21 -30.70 1.54
CA SER A 21 -55.60 -30.32 1.92
C SER A 21 -55.92 -30.71 3.37
N LEU A 22 -56.21 -29.73 4.26
CA LEU A 22 -57.26 -29.76 5.30
C LEU A 22 -57.06 -28.65 6.37
N PHE A 23 -57.83 -27.55 6.31
CA PHE A 23 -58.93 -27.25 7.24
C PHE A 23 -59.51 -25.84 6.98
N LYS A 24 -60.80 -25.64 7.29
CA LYS A 24 -61.49 -24.34 7.24
C LYS A 24 -61.72 -23.80 8.66
N ALA A 25 -61.78 -22.47 8.78
CA ALA A 25 -62.40 -21.81 9.93
C ALA A 25 -63.32 -20.66 9.47
N HIS A 26 -64.45 -20.52 10.16
CA HIS A 26 -65.18 -19.25 10.34
C HIS A 26 -64.83 -18.75 11.77
N THR A 27 -65.10 -17.52 12.23
CA THR A 27 -66.09 -16.52 11.79
C THR A 27 -65.63 -15.07 12.13
N PHE A 28 -66.35 -14.09 11.58
CA PHE A 28 -66.24 -12.61 11.63
C PHE A 28 -65.91 -11.88 12.96
N LYS A 29 -65.42 -10.62 12.78
CA LYS A 29 -65.61 -9.38 13.61
C LYS A 29 -65.03 -9.38 15.05
N ASN A 30 -64.14 -8.46 15.46
CA ASN A 30 -64.17 -7.00 15.34
C ASN A 30 -62.78 -6.38 15.68
N MET A 31 -62.30 -5.39 14.91
CA MET A 31 -61.52 -4.26 15.44
C MET A 31 -61.31 -3.17 14.38
N LEU A 32 -61.98 -2.03 14.54
CA LEU A 32 -61.59 -0.76 13.91
C LEU A 32 -60.77 0.01 14.93
N GLY A 33 -59.45 -0.09 14.85
CA GLY A 33 -58.54 0.48 15.85
C GLY A 33 -57.14 0.80 15.29
N THR A 34 -56.65 1.98 15.67
CA THR A 34 -55.22 2.36 15.78
C THR A 34 -54.27 2.04 14.62
N ASN A 35 -54.62 2.52 13.42
CA ASN A 35 -53.72 2.56 12.26
C ASN A 35 -52.40 3.35 12.53
N GLU A 36 -52.37 4.21 13.55
CA GLU A 36 -51.17 4.93 14.01
C GLU A 36 -50.26 4.07 14.90
N GLN A 37 -50.80 3.21 15.77
CA GLN A 37 -49.99 2.33 16.62
C GLN A 37 -49.20 1.29 15.78
N PHE A 38 -49.74 0.87 14.64
CA PHE A 38 -49.01 0.02 13.69
C PHE A 38 -47.89 0.77 12.94
N ARG A 39 -47.95 2.10 12.83
CA ARG A 39 -46.85 2.92 12.28
C ARG A 39 -45.76 3.16 13.32
N THR A 40 -46.13 3.53 14.56
CA THR A 40 -45.15 3.78 15.63
C THR A 40 -44.45 2.51 16.09
N SER A 41 -45.14 1.36 16.17
CA SER A 41 -44.52 0.07 16.47
C SER A 41 -43.59 -0.44 15.36
N ARG A 42 -43.92 -0.23 14.08
CA ARG A 42 -42.96 -0.51 12.99
C ARG A 42 -41.72 0.37 13.10
N ALA A 43 -41.88 1.68 13.31
CA ALA A 43 -40.77 2.60 13.48
C ALA A 43 -39.87 2.20 14.69
N SER A 44 -40.46 1.87 15.85
CA SER A 44 -39.68 1.43 17.01
C SER A 44 -39.04 0.05 16.82
N SER A 45 -39.67 -0.88 16.08
CA SER A 45 -39.05 -2.16 15.70
C SER A 45 -37.86 -1.99 14.73
N GLN A 46 -37.93 -1.03 13.80
CA GLN A 46 -36.80 -0.68 12.95
C GLN A 46 -35.67 -0.06 13.78
N LEU A 47 -35.95 0.99 14.56
CA LEU A 47 -34.97 1.68 15.41
C LEU A 47 -34.28 0.76 16.44
N SER A 48 -34.99 -0.25 16.96
CA SER A 48 -34.40 -1.26 17.84
C SER A 48 -33.54 -2.29 17.08
N SER A 49 -33.97 -2.72 15.88
CA SER A 49 -33.15 -3.57 15.00
C SER A 49 -31.91 -2.85 14.45
N GLU A 50 -31.99 -1.53 14.28
CA GLU A 50 -30.89 -0.67 13.82
C GLU A 50 -29.86 -0.46 14.94
N LYS A 51 -30.30 -0.24 16.19
CA LYS A 51 -29.41 -0.25 17.37
C LYS A 51 -28.65 -1.58 17.53
N ALA A 52 -29.27 -2.71 17.18
CA ALA A 52 -28.62 -4.03 17.23
C ALA A 52 -27.54 -4.24 16.14
N ASN A 53 -27.42 -3.33 15.17
CA ASN A 53 -26.48 -3.42 14.03
C ASN A 53 -25.59 -2.17 13.89
N SER A 54 -25.35 -1.43 14.99
CA SER A 54 -24.52 -0.21 14.97
C SER A 54 -23.23 -0.37 15.78
N TYR A 55 -22.11 0.04 15.19
CA TYR A 55 -20.79 0.05 15.80
C TYR A 55 -20.39 1.46 16.22
N SER A 56 -19.41 1.62 17.09
CA SER A 56 -18.81 2.94 17.35
C SER A 56 -18.03 3.40 16.12
N TYR A 57 -17.20 2.52 15.55
CA TYR A 57 -16.40 2.80 14.36
C TYR A 57 -16.56 1.71 13.30
N ILE A 58 -16.74 2.11 12.03
CA ILE A 58 -16.62 1.20 10.87
C ILE A 58 -15.36 1.59 10.09
N ILE A 59 -14.44 0.64 9.92
CA ILE A 59 -13.20 0.82 9.16
C ILE A 59 -13.32 0.06 7.83
N VAL A 60 -13.05 0.73 6.72
CA VAL A 60 -13.19 0.19 5.36
C VAL A 60 -11.82 -0.10 4.76
N GLY A 61 -11.49 -1.38 4.62
CA GLY A 61 -10.23 -1.90 4.11
C GLY A 61 -9.30 -2.38 5.24
N ALA A 62 -8.97 -3.66 5.29
CA ALA A 62 -7.97 -4.23 6.20
C ALA A 62 -6.54 -4.06 5.65
N GLY A 63 -6.22 -2.83 5.19
CA GLY A 63 -4.91 -2.47 4.64
C GLY A 63 -3.86 -2.16 5.71
N SER A 64 -2.74 -1.58 5.29
CA SER A 64 -1.67 -1.15 6.20
C SER A 64 -2.21 -0.24 7.32
N ALA A 65 -3.01 0.77 6.98
CA ALA A 65 -3.63 1.67 7.95
C ALA A 65 -4.82 1.05 8.69
N GLY A 66 -5.74 0.39 7.98
CA GLY A 66 -6.97 -0.14 8.58
C GLY A 66 -6.75 -1.21 9.65
N CYS A 67 -5.71 -2.05 9.51
CA CYS A 67 -5.32 -2.98 10.57
C CYS A 67 -4.81 -2.28 11.84
N VAL A 68 -4.07 -1.18 11.69
CA VAL A 68 -3.56 -0.37 12.82
C VAL A 68 -4.73 0.27 13.56
N LEU A 69 -5.62 0.96 12.85
CA LEU A 69 -6.83 1.57 13.41
C LEU A 69 -7.71 0.54 14.11
N ALA A 70 -7.92 -0.62 13.49
CA ALA A 70 -8.75 -1.68 14.05
C ALA A 70 -8.20 -2.21 15.37
N ASN A 71 -6.87 -2.31 15.51
CA ASN A 71 -6.25 -2.59 16.80
C ASN A 71 -6.41 -1.39 17.75
N ARG A 72 -5.91 -0.20 17.41
CA ARG A 72 -5.87 0.92 18.35
C ARG A 72 -7.25 1.34 18.84
N LEU A 73 -8.27 1.41 17.98
CA LEU A 73 -9.62 1.80 18.38
C LEU A 73 -10.37 0.72 19.17
N SER A 74 -9.97 -0.56 19.08
CA SER A 74 -10.54 -1.64 19.91
C SER A 74 -9.79 -1.87 21.23
N GLU A 75 -8.73 -1.12 21.52
CA GLU A 75 -8.12 -1.08 22.87
C GLU A 75 -9.06 -0.49 23.91
N GLU A 76 -10.02 0.35 23.49
CA GLU A 76 -11.07 0.91 24.34
C GLU A 76 -12.24 -0.08 24.48
N PRO A 77 -12.52 -0.65 25.68
CA PRO A 77 -13.59 -1.65 25.82
C PRO A 77 -15.00 -1.13 25.49
N GLN A 78 -15.21 0.19 25.57
CA GLN A 78 -16.47 0.86 25.27
C GLN A 78 -16.67 1.17 23.78
N SER A 79 -15.60 1.14 22.98
CA SER A 79 -15.67 1.40 21.54
C SER A 79 -15.80 0.09 20.77
N THR A 80 -16.98 -0.13 20.17
CA THR A 80 -17.23 -1.27 19.28
C THR A 80 -16.73 -0.99 17.87
N VAL A 81 -15.93 -1.89 17.29
CA VAL A 81 -15.22 -1.66 16.02
C VAL A 81 -15.51 -2.76 15.02
N LEU A 82 -15.92 -2.38 13.81
CA LEU A 82 -16.09 -3.28 12.65
C LEU A 82 -15.06 -2.96 11.56
N LEU A 83 -14.27 -3.97 11.16
CA LEU A 83 -13.37 -3.89 10.02
C LEU A 83 -13.92 -4.68 8.82
N LEU A 84 -14.13 -4.01 7.69
CA LEU A 84 -14.62 -4.60 6.45
C LEU A 84 -13.49 -4.74 5.41
N GLU A 85 -13.31 -5.93 4.83
CA GLU A 85 -12.27 -6.19 3.83
C GLU A 85 -12.82 -6.95 2.62
N ALA A 86 -12.52 -6.47 1.41
CA ALA A 86 -12.97 -7.07 0.15
C ALA A 86 -12.27 -8.42 -0.15
N GLY A 87 -11.03 -8.58 0.30
CA GLY A 87 -10.21 -9.79 0.16
C GLY A 87 -10.48 -10.90 1.18
N PRO A 88 -9.81 -12.05 1.04
CA PRO A 88 -9.85 -13.12 2.04
C PRO A 88 -8.92 -12.82 3.24
N LYS A 89 -8.93 -13.72 4.23
CA LYS A 89 -7.90 -13.77 5.28
C LYS A 89 -6.54 -14.13 4.68
N ASP A 90 -5.47 -13.73 5.35
CA ASP A 90 -4.08 -14.02 4.96
C ASP A 90 -3.58 -15.40 5.46
N THR A 91 -4.46 -16.26 5.95
CA THR A 91 -4.14 -17.63 6.42
C THR A 91 -5.02 -18.67 5.72
N LEU A 92 -4.51 -19.90 5.61
CA LEU A 92 -5.25 -21.06 5.08
C LEU A 92 -5.41 -22.11 6.18
N LEU A 93 -6.65 -22.48 6.48
CA LEU A 93 -6.99 -23.36 7.63
C LEU A 93 -6.37 -22.86 8.96
N GLY A 94 -6.33 -21.53 9.15
CA GLY A 94 -5.70 -20.87 10.30
C GLY A 94 -4.17 -20.77 10.24
N SER A 95 -3.50 -21.47 9.33
CA SER A 95 -2.04 -21.54 9.23
C SER A 95 -1.43 -20.46 8.31
N THR A 96 -0.32 -19.86 8.75
CA THR A 96 0.57 -19.02 7.92
C THR A 96 1.42 -19.88 6.98
N ARG A 97 1.90 -21.05 7.44
CA ARG A 97 2.71 -22.01 6.64
C ARG A 97 1.97 -22.47 5.39
N LEU A 98 0.68 -22.79 5.50
CA LEU A 98 -0.15 -23.20 4.36
C LEU A 98 -0.44 -22.04 3.39
N MET A 99 -0.20 -20.78 3.81
CA MET A 99 -0.28 -19.59 2.96
C MET A 99 1.12 -19.03 2.65
N TRP A 100 2.08 -19.92 2.35
CA TRP A 100 3.48 -19.59 2.05
C TRP A 100 3.66 -18.48 1.01
N LYS A 101 2.79 -18.40 -0.02
CA LYS A 101 2.80 -17.32 -1.03
C LYS A 101 2.77 -15.90 -0.44
N ILE A 102 2.19 -15.74 0.75
CA ILE A 102 2.15 -14.47 1.50
C ILE A 102 3.29 -14.46 2.53
N HIS A 103 3.41 -15.51 3.35
CA HIS A 103 4.24 -15.47 4.55
C HIS A 103 5.72 -15.74 4.33
N MET A 104 6.12 -16.41 3.25
CA MET A 104 7.52 -16.63 2.87
C MET A 104 8.06 -15.38 2.16
N PRO A 105 9.06 -14.68 2.71
CA PRO A 105 9.59 -13.46 2.10
C PRO A 105 10.02 -13.61 0.63
N ALA A 106 10.76 -14.68 0.28
CA ALA A 106 11.22 -14.91 -1.10
C ALA A 106 10.08 -15.22 -2.09
N ALA A 107 8.87 -15.56 -1.62
CA ALA A 107 7.75 -15.91 -2.47
C ALA A 107 6.94 -14.71 -3.00
N LEU A 108 7.45 -13.47 -2.85
CA LEU A 108 6.70 -12.24 -3.11
C LEU A 108 6.03 -12.17 -4.50
N THR A 109 6.68 -12.65 -5.56
CA THR A 109 6.13 -12.65 -6.92
C THR A 109 4.87 -13.51 -7.07
N TYR A 110 4.73 -14.58 -6.27
CA TYR A 110 3.58 -15.50 -6.34
C TYR A 110 2.27 -14.91 -5.83
N ASN A 111 2.31 -13.89 -4.97
CA ASN A 111 1.11 -13.17 -4.52
C ASN A 111 0.79 -11.97 -5.44
N LEU A 112 1.81 -11.31 -6.01
CA LEU A 112 1.62 -10.28 -7.02
C LEU A 112 0.91 -10.83 -8.27
N CYS A 113 1.14 -12.09 -8.64
CA CYS A 113 0.49 -12.72 -9.79
C CYS A 113 -0.92 -13.29 -9.52
N ASP A 114 -1.42 -13.26 -8.28
CA ASP A 114 -2.63 -13.98 -7.86
C ASP A 114 -3.81 -13.04 -7.59
N GLN A 115 -4.72 -12.92 -8.56
CA GLN A 115 -5.93 -12.09 -8.48
C GLN A 115 -6.82 -12.40 -7.25
N LYS A 116 -6.64 -13.54 -6.57
CA LYS A 116 -7.34 -13.82 -5.30
C LYS A 116 -6.95 -12.85 -4.19
N TYR A 117 -5.70 -12.38 -4.17
CA TYR A 117 -5.12 -11.52 -3.13
C TYR A 117 -4.73 -10.14 -3.64
N ASN A 118 -4.95 -9.86 -4.92
CA ASN A 118 -4.53 -8.65 -5.61
C ASN A 118 -5.71 -8.07 -6.41
N TRP A 119 -5.86 -6.74 -6.38
CA TRP A 119 -6.82 -6.01 -7.22
C TRP A 119 -6.50 -6.06 -8.71
N TYR A 120 -5.21 -6.16 -9.09
CA TYR A 120 -4.78 -6.33 -10.48
C TYR A 120 -5.19 -5.13 -11.38
N TYR A 121 -4.98 -3.90 -10.88
CA TYR A 121 -5.26 -2.67 -11.63
C TYR A 121 -4.30 -2.49 -12.81
N HIS A 122 -4.70 -1.63 -13.73
CA HIS A 122 -3.89 -1.16 -14.85
C HIS A 122 -4.12 0.35 -15.04
N THR A 123 -3.12 1.06 -15.58
CA THR A 123 -3.24 2.48 -15.94
C THR A 123 -4.03 2.67 -17.24
N THR A 124 -4.33 3.93 -17.58
CA THR A 124 -4.51 4.37 -18.97
C THR A 124 -3.23 4.14 -19.80
N ALA A 125 -3.34 4.17 -21.13
CA ALA A 125 -2.19 4.14 -22.03
C ALA A 125 -1.35 5.41 -21.86
N GLN A 126 -0.14 5.26 -21.32
CA GLN A 126 0.73 6.37 -20.93
C GLN A 126 1.37 7.02 -22.17
N GLN A 127 0.86 8.19 -22.58
CA GLN A 127 1.29 8.89 -23.80
C GLN A 127 2.81 9.14 -23.85
N ARG A 128 3.43 9.41 -22.71
CA ARG A 128 4.87 9.67 -22.58
C ARG A 128 5.72 8.41 -22.39
N MET A 129 5.11 7.24 -22.22
CA MET A 129 5.79 5.94 -22.10
C MET A 129 5.46 5.04 -23.29
N ASP A 130 5.56 5.61 -24.50
CA ASP A 130 5.32 4.94 -25.79
C ASP A 130 3.95 4.22 -25.87
N GLY A 131 2.94 4.74 -25.17
CA GLY A 131 1.57 4.19 -25.15
C GLY A 131 1.36 2.97 -24.24
N ARG A 132 2.35 2.59 -23.43
CA ARG A 132 2.26 1.44 -22.51
C ARG A 132 1.11 1.58 -21.52
N VAL A 133 0.44 0.46 -21.25
CA VAL A 133 -0.49 0.30 -20.11
C VAL A 133 0.28 -0.41 -19.00
N LEU A 134 0.50 0.27 -17.87
CA LEU A 134 1.32 -0.23 -16.77
C LEU A 134 0.47 -1.04 -15.78
N TYR A 135 1.12 -1.95 -15.07
CA TYR A 135 0.48 -2.94 -14.20
C TYR A 135 0.60 -2.53 -12.73
N TRP A 136 -0.54 -2.39 -12.04
CA TRP A 136 -0.63 -1.84 -10.68
C TRP A 136 -1.16 -2.86 -9.65
N PRO A 137 -0.30 -3.73 -9.10
CA PRO A 137 -0.66 -4.67 -8.04
C PRO A 137 -0.93 -3.97 -6.70
N ARG A 138 -2.12 -4.16 -6.13
CA ARG A 138 -2.51 -3.68 -4.79
C ARG A 138 -3.17 -4.80 -4.00
N GLY A 139 -2.82 -4.92 -2.71
CA GLY A 139 -3.33 -6.00 -1.87
C GLY A 139 -4.83 -5.93 -1.63
N ARG A 140 -5.50 -7.06 -1.90
CA ARG A 140 -6.91 -7.36 -1.63
C ARG A 140 -6.97 -8.60 -0.75
N VAL A 141 -6.54 -8.45 0.50
CA VAL A 141 -6.34 -9.50 1.51
C VAL A 141 -6.15 -8.82 2.87
N TRP A 142 -6.29 -9.55 3.98
CA TRP A 142 -5.89 -9.04 5.30
C TRP A 142 -4.43 -8.54 5.29
N GLY A 143 -4.21 -7.32 5.78
CA GLY A 143 -2.94 -6.56 5.73
C GLY A 143 -2.78 -5.71 4.46
N GLY A 144 -3.66 -5.87 3.47
CA GLY A 144 -3.60 -5.20 2.17
C GLY A 144 -2.23 -5.35 1.52
N SER A 145 -1.70 -4.26 0.98
CA SER A 145 -0.38 -4.26 0.31
C SER A 145 0.79 -4.64 1.23
N SER A 146 0.69 -4.54 2.56
CA SER A 146 1.76 -5.03 3.46
C SER A 146 1.90 -6.57 3.43
N SER A 147 0.85 -7.28 3.01
CA SER A 147 0.86 -8.72 2.76
C SER A 147 1.41 -9.12 1.38
N LEU A 148 1.70 -8.14 0.50
CA LEU A 148 2.23 -8.37 -0.86
C LEU A 148 3.60 -7.70 -1.13
N ASN A 149 3.95 -6.62 -0.41
CA ASN A 149 5.12 -5.78 -0.70
C ASN A 149 6.48 -6.51 -0.62
N ALA A 150 7.55 -5.83 -1.02
CA ALA A 150 8.93 -6.30 -0.92
C ALA A 150 9.53 -6.26 0.51
N MET A 151 8.70 -6.02 1.54
CA MET A 151 9.04 -5.93 2.98
C MET A 151 10.06 -4.86 3.40
N VAL A 152 10.75 -4.18 2.48
CA VAL A 152 11.60 -3.01 2.77
C VAL A 152 10.86 -2.00 3.67
N TYR A 153 11.52 -1.60 4.76
CA TYR A 153 11.04 -0.64 5.74
C TYR A 153 11.85 0.65 5.60
N ILE A 154 11.29 1.64 4.91
CA ILE A 154 11.81 3.01 4.84
C ILE A 154 10.76 3.99 5.35
N ARG A 155 11.20 5.02 6.06
CA ARG A 155 10.34 6.05 6.68
C ARG A 155 10.15 7.32 5.85
N GLY A 156 10.98 7.60 4.84
CA GLY A 156 11.04 8.91 4.19
C GLY A 156 11.96 9.90 4.92
N HIS A 157 12.29 11.01 4.27
CA HIS A 157 13.18 12.03 4.85
C HIS A 157 12.41 12.97 5.79
N ALA A 158 13.08 13.58 6.76
CA ALA A 158 12.48 14.54 7.68
C ALA A 158 11.82 15.71 6.93
N ASP A 159 12.56 16.32 5.99
CA ASP A 159 12.11 17.41 5.11
C ASP A 159 10.84 17.09 4.29
N ASP A 160 10.47 15.82 4.13
CA ASP A 160 9.21 15.46 3.48
C ASP A 160 8.00 15.71 4.38
N TYR A 161 8.15 15.47 5.69
CA TYR A 161 7.15 15.77 6.70
C TYR A 161 7.09 17.28 6.98
N ASP A 162 8.25 17.95 7.01
CA ASP A 162 8.29 19.39 7.19
C ASP A 162 7.69 20.13 5.97
N ARG A 163 7.86 19.56 4.75
CA ARG A 163 7.11 19.95 3.54
C ARG A 163 5.61 19.71 3.68
N TRP A 164 5.15 18.61 4.27
CA TRP A 164 3.70 18.42 4.51
C TRP A 164 3.13 19.55 5.38
N ARG A 165 3.85 19.98 6.42
CA ARG A 165 3.45 21.11 7.26
C ARG A 165 3.38 22.43 6.48
N SER A 166 4.34 22.71 5.59
CA SER A 166 4.27 23.92 4.73
C SER A 166 3.16 23.83 3.68
N GLN A 167 2.77 22.62 3.28
CA GLN A 167 1.61 22.33 2.42
C GLN A 167 0.25 22.33 3.17
N GLY A 168 0.22 22.77 4.44
CA GLY A 168 -1.02 22.95 5.21
C GLY A 168 -1.39 21.80 6.15
N ALA A 169 -0.66 20.69 6.16
CA ALA A 169 -0.85 19.61 7.12
C ALA A 169 -0.22 19.98 8.49
N ARG A 170 -0.83 20.93 9.21
CA ARG A 170 -0.29 21.42 10.49
C ARG A 170 -0.11 20.29 11.51
N GLY A 171 1.04 20.27 12.16
CA GLY A 171 1.40 19.23 13.12
C GLY A 171 1.73 17.88 12.47
N TRP A 172 2.00 17.82 11.17
CA TRP A 172 2.50 16.63 10.47
C TRP A 172 3.97 16.75 10.01
N ASP A 173 4.70 17.71 10.58
CA ASP A 173 6.16 17.80 10.52
C ASP A 173 6.87 16.61 11.21
N TYR A 174 8.19 16.50 11.01
CA TYR A 174 8.97 15.34 11.44
C TYR A 174 8.97 15.15 12.97
N GLU A 175 9.01 16.25 13.75
CA GLU A 175 8.92 16.20 15.22
C GLU A 175 7.65 15.50 15.70
N HIS A 176 6.53 15.72 14.99
CA HIS A 176 5.24 15.11 15.29
C HIS A 176 5.01 13.77 14.55
N CYS A 177 5.96 13.27 13.77
CA CYS A 177 5.86 12.00 13.03
C CYS A 177 6.83 10.93 13.55
N LEU A 178 8.05 11.30 13.95
CA LEU A 178 9.03 10.36 14.52
C LEU A 178 8.54 9.59 15.77
N PRO A 179 7.82 10.21 16.74
CA PRO A 179 7.25 9.47 17.87
C PRO A 179 6.31 8.34 17.44
N TYR A 180 5.58 8.53 16.34
CA TYR A 180 4.63 7.56 15.82
C TYR A 180 5.30 6.42 15.04
N PHE A 181 6.41 6.71 14.33
CA PHE A 181 7.30 5.66 13.84
C PHE A 181 7.89 4.81 14.98
N LYS A 182 8.28 5.44 16.11
CA LYS A 182 8.78 4.75 17.32
C LYS A 182 7.69 3.93 18.01
N LYS A 183 6.46 4.48 18.14
CA LYS A 183 5.27 3.79 18.69
C LYS A 183 4.88 2.54 17.90
N ALA A 184 5.04 2.57 16.57
CA ALA A 184 4.72 1.45 15.69
C ALA A 184 5.72 0.28 15.78
N GLN A 185 6.99 0.55 16.08
CA GLN A 185 8.13 -0.32 15.79
C GLN A 185 8.69 -1.06 17.02
N THR A 186 9.07 -2.33 16.82
CA THR A 186 10.10 -3.02 17.61
C THR A 186 11.24 -3.39 16.67
N HIS A 187 12.36 -2.67 16.77
CA HIS A 187 13.56 -2.92 15.98
C HIS A 187 14.45 -3.96 16.67
N GLU A 188 15.05 -4.88 15.90
CA GLU A 188 15.88 -5.95 16.47
C GLU A 188 17.20 -5.48 17.12
N LEU A 189 17.68 -4.29 16.74
CA LEU A 189 18.86 -3.64 17.37
C LEU A 189 18.49 -2.86 18.65
N GLY A 190 17.22 -2.88 19.05
CA GLY A 190 16.70 -2.13 20.19
C GLY A 190 16.24 -0.69 19.85
N PRO A 191 15.68 0.02 20.84
CA PRO A 191 15.26 1.40 20.71
C PRO A 191 16.43 2.39 20.83
N ASP A 192 16.28 3.56 20.20
CA ASP A 192 17.14 4.73 20.44
C ASP A 192 16.36 6.03 20.18
N ARG A 193 17.03 7.14 19.84
CA ARG A 193 16.36 8.40 19.51
C ARG A 193 15.45 8.29 18.28
N TYR A 194 15.77 7.43 17.32
CA TYR A 194 15.01 7.23 16.09
C TYR A 194 14.25 5.89 16.09
N ARG A 195 14.80 4.82 16.65
CA ARG A 195 14.22 3.46 16.58
C ARG A 195 13.26 3.16 17.73
N GLY A 196 12.17 2.47 17.41
CA GLY A 196 11.20 1.95 18.40
C GLY A 196 11.59 0.55 18.90
N GLY A 197 11.28 0.24 20.16
CA GLY A 197 11.65 -1.03 20.79
C GLY A 197 10.49 -1.87 21.35
N ASN A 198 9.25 -1.37 21.31
CA ASN A 198 8.08 -2.00 21.96
C ASN A 198 6.80 -2.00 21.09
N GLY A 199 6.84 -1.44 19.88
CA GLY A 199 5.70 -1.40 18.97
C GLY A 199 5.46 -2.74 18.24
N PRO A 200 4.22 -3.07 17.84
CA PRO A 200 3.87 -4.41 17.36
C PRO A 200 4.43 -4.76 15.96
N LEU A 201 4.92 -3.78 15.19
CA LEU A 201 5.61 -4.02 13.93
C LEU A 201 7.09 -4.36 14.21
N HIS A 202 7.41 -5.64 14.21
CA HIS A 202 8.81 -6.09 14.20
C HIS A 202 9.51 -5.67 12.90
N VAL A 203 10.71 -5.12 13.06
CA VAL A 203 11.61 -4.73 11.97
C VAL A 203 13.01 -5.30 12.25
N SER A 204 13.57 -5.98 11.25
CA SER A 204 14.91 -6.56 11.26
C SER A 204 15.82 -5.83 10.27
N ARG A 205 17.10 -5.67 10.57
CA ARG A 205 18.08 -5.17 9.60
C ARG A 205 18.43 -6.29 8.61
N GLY A 206 18.71 -5.93 7.37
CA GLY A 206 19.23 -6.84 6.34
C GLY A 206 20.50 -7.53 6.80
N LYS A 207 20.49 -8.86 6.79
CA LYS A 207 21.60 -9.72 7.24
C LYS A 207 21.87 -10.77 6.17
N THR A 208 22.98 -10.64 5.48
CA THR A 208 23.38 -11.55 4.40
C THR A 208 24.90 -11.67 4.31
N ASN A 209 25.37 -12.88 4.03
CA ASN A 209 26.78 -13.15 3.72
C ASN A 209 27.02 -13.16 2.19
N HIS A 210 26.02 -12.74 1.39
CA HIS A 210 26.08 -12.78 -0.06
C HIS A 210 27.00 -11.66 -0.60
N PRO A 211 28.15 -11.98 -1.24
CA PRO A 211 29.24 -11.02 -1.45
C PRO A 211 28.86 -9.82 -2.32
N LEU A 212 27.94 -10.00 -3.28
CA LEU A 212 27.46 -8.88 -4.12
C LEU A 212 26.84 -7.71 -3.33
N HIS A 213 26.28 -7.92 -2.14
CA HIS A 213 25.78 -6.80 -1.32
C HIS A 213 26.93 -6.01 -0.71
N GLY A 214 28.01 -6.68 -0.28
CA GLY A 214 29.24 -6.03 0.15
C GLY A 214 29.91 -5.27 -0.99
N ALA A 215 30.04 -5.91 -2.15
CA ALA A 215 30.58 -5.29 -3.37
C ALA A 215 29.79 -4.04 -3.79
N PHE A 216 28.46 -4.05 -3.66
CA PHE A 216 27.62 -2.87 -3.93
C PHE A 216 27.89 -1.72 -2.96
N LEU A 217 28.02 -2.01 -1.67
CA LEU A 217 28.28 -1.00 -0.63
C LEU A 217 29.71 -0.45 -0.68
N GLU A 218 30.68 -1.27 -1.07
CA GLU A 218 32.06 -0.86 -1.32
C GLU A 218 32.16 -0.03 -2.62
N ALA A 219 31.48 -0.46 -3.70
CA ALA A 219 31.41 0.28 -4.95
C ALA A 219 30.79 1.68 -4.78
N ALA A 220 29.73 1.81 -3.98
CA ALA A 220 29.15 3.12 -3.66
C ALA A 220 30.17 4.07 -3.01
N GLN A 221 30.99 3.56 -2.08
CA GLN A 221 32.05 4.34 -1.42
C GLN A 221 33.23 4.63 -2.36
N GLN A 222 33.56 3.73 -3.27
CA GLN A 222 34.55 3.97 -4.33
C GLN A 222 34.08 5.04 -5.33
N ALA A 223 32.77 5.13 -5.58
CA ALA A 223 32.13 6.25 -6.28
C ALA A 223 31.91 7.50 -5.39
N GLY A 224 32.54 7.57 -4.21
CA GLY A 224 32.54 8.75 -3.34
C GLY A 224 31.24 9.04 -2.58
N TYR A 225 30.26 8.13 -2.59
CA TYR A 225 29.04 8.29 -1.80
C TYR A 225 29.26 7.81 -0.35
N PRO A 226 28.70 8.47 0.67
CA PRO A 226 28.90 8.08 2.05
C PRO A 226 28.22 6.73 2.36
N PHE A 227 28.72 6.05 3.39
CA PHE A 227 28.00 4.95 4.03
C PHE A 227 26.94 5.50 4.99
N THR A 228 25.84 4.77 5.20
CA THR A 228 24.85 5.04 6.26
C THR A 228 24.56 3.82 7.12
N ASP A 229 24.74 3.98 8.44
CA ASP A 229 24.36 3.00 9.46
C ASP A 229 22.84 2.86 9.61
N ASP A 230 22.04 3.87 9.26
CA ASP A 230 20.58 3.82 9.38
C ASP A 230 19.87 4.85 8.49
N MET A 231 19.33 4.37 7.37
CA MET A 231 18.49 5.15 6.44
C MET A 231 17.17 5.66 7.08
N ASN A 232 16.78 5.10 8.22
CA ASN A 232 15.60 5.49 9.00
C ASN A 232 15.95 6.35 10.23
N GLY A 233 17.25 6.64 10.44
CA GLY A 233 17.80 7.39 11.56
C GLY A 233 18.31 8.78 11.16
N TYR A 234 19.50 9.14 11.65
CA TYR A 234 20.09 10.48 11.47
C TYR A 234 20.41 10.83 10.01
N GLN A 235 20.90 9.87 9.21
CA GLN A 235 21.46 10.10 7.88
C GLN A 235 20.83 9.15 6.86
N GLN A 236 19.89 9.65 6.04
CA GLN A 236 19.36 8.88 4.92
C GLN A 236 20.34 8.85 3.73
N GLU A 237 21.08 9.93 3.49
CA GLU A 237 21.99 10.09 2.35
C GLU A 237 23.20 9.14 2.45
N GLY A 238 23.46 8.40 1.36
CA GLY A 238 24.47 7.37 1.28
C GLY A 238 23.90 5.98 0.99
N PHE A 239 24.77 4.97 1.06
CA PHE A 239 24.44 3.56 0.83
C PHE A 239 24.65 2.73 2.09
N GLY A 240 23.84 1.70 2.29
CA GLY A 240 23.86 0.92 3.52
C GLY A 240 22.92 -0.28 3.54
N TRP A 241 22.79 -0.88 4.71
CA TRP A 241 21.93 -2.03 4.95
C TRP A 241 20.48 -1.59 5.18
N MET A 242 19.54 -2.15 4.41
CA MET A 242 18.09 -1.87 4.47
C MET A 242 17.43 -2.54 5.67
N ASP A 243 16.47 -1.86 6.31
CA ASP A 243 15.53 -2.48 7.25
C ASP A 243 14.41 -3.23 6.51
N MET A 244 13.87 -4.28 7.12
CA MET A 244 12.76 -5.08 6.58
C MET A 244 11.73 -5.45 7.64
N THR A 245 10.43 -5.47 7.27
CA THR A 245 9.34 -6.03 8.08
C THR A 245 9.31 -7.56 7.96
N ILE A 246 10.35 -8.22 8.47
CA ILE A 246 10.49 -9.67 8.57
C ILE A 246 10.70 -10.03 10.04
N HIS A 247 10.08 -11.12 10.51
CA HIS A 247 10.25 -11.61 11.87
C HIS A 247 10.23 -13.15 11.89
N ARG A 248 11.25 -13.77 12.49
CA ARG A 248 11.42 -15.24 12.56
C ARG A 248 11.20 -15.91 11.19
N GLY A 249 11.85 -15.35 10.16
CA GLY A 249 11.80 -15.81 8.77
C GLY A 249 10.45 -15.69 8.05
N GLN A 250 9.46 -15.03 8.65
CA GLN A 250 8.16 -14.77 8.05
C GLN A 250 7.96 -13.28 7.78
N ARG A 251 7.18 -12.95 6.74
CA ARG A 251 6.66 -11.61 6.48
C ARG A 251 5.89 -11.07 7.69
N TRP A 252 6.26 -9.88 8.17
CA TRP A 252 5.57 -9.21 9.28
C TRP A 252 4.64 -8.09 8.79
N SER A 253 3.56 -8.49 8.10
CA SER A 253 2.52 -7.56 7.60
C SER A 253 1.71 -6.93 8.75
N THR A 254 0.89 -5.91 8.45
CA THR A 254 0.00 -5.32 9.47
C THR A 254 -1.11 -6.29 9.92
N ALA A 255 -1.38 -7.34 9.15
CA ALA A 255 -2.21 -8.45 9.62
C ALA A 255 -1.52 -9.26 10.74
N SER A 256 -0.21 -9.49 10.62
CA SER A 256 0.63 -10.11 11.65
C SER A 256 0.76 -9.23 12.90
N ALA A 257 1.14 -7.97 12.71
CA ALA A 257 1.44 -7.04 13.80
C ALA A 257 0.18 -6.54 14.54
N TYR A 258 -0.84 -6.07 13.83
CA TYR A 258 -1.97 -5.35 14.42
C TYR A 258 -3.27 -6.15 14.41
N LEU A 259 -3.67 -6.74 13.28
CA LEU A 259 -5.00 -7.35 13.16
C LEU A 259 -5.14 -8.60 14.01
N ARG A 260 -4.27 -9.61 13.84
CA ARG A 260 -4.42 -10.90 14.53
C ARG A 260 -4.43 -10.79 16.06
N PRO A 261 -3.58 -9.97 16.71
CA PRO A 261 -3.67 -9.74 18.16
C PRO A 261 -4.97 -9.07 18.65
N ALA A 262 -5.75 -8.43 17.78
CA ALA A 262 -7.02 -7.79 18.15
C ALA A 262 -8.24 -8.72 18.00
N ILE A 263 -8.15 -9.82 17.23
CA ILE A 263 -9.30 -10.69 16.88
C ILE A 263 -9.99 -11.33 18.11
N SER A 264 -9.27 -11.51 19.22
CA SER A 264 -9.82 -12.07 20.46
C SER A 264 -10.61 -11.07 21.33
N ARG A 265 -10.64 -9.79 20.97
CA ARG A 265 -11.29 -8.74 21.77
C ARG A 265 -12.81 -8.73 21.54
N PRO A 266 -13.66 -8.75 22.58
CA PRO A 266 -15.11 -8.92 22.45
C PRO A 266 -15.83 -7.72 21.80
N ASN A 267 -15.20 -6.54 21.81
CA ASN A 267 -15.68 -5.31 21.18
C ASN A 267 -15.25 -5.18 19.70
N PHE A 268 -14.48 -6.12 19.15
CA PHE A 268 -13.99 -6.09 17.77
C PHE A 268 -14.67 -7.12 16.88
N SER A 269 -14.91 -6.76 15.62
CA SER A 269 -15.42 -7.65 14.58
C SER A 269 -14.72 -7.38 13.25
N VAL A 270 -14.44 -8.44 12.49
CA VAL A 270 -13.82 -8.34 11.16
C VAL A 270 -14.55 -9.21 10.14
N ALA A 271 -14.85 -8.65 8.98
CA ALA A 271 -15.56 -9.30 7.89
C ALA A 271 -14.72 -9.28 6.60
N GLU A 272 -14.17 -10.43 6.24
CA GLU A 272 -13.51 -10.69 4.96
C GLU A 272 -14.52 -10.87 3.81
N LYS A 273 -14.06 -10.88 2.55
CA LYS A 273 -14.87 -11.05 1.34
C LYS A 273 -16.10 -10.13 1.28
N THR A 274 -15.91 -8.89 1.75
CA THR A 274 -16.94 -7.89 2.01
C THR A 274 -16.58 -6.61 1.27
N LEU A 275 -17.10 -6.44 0.05
CA LEU A 275 -16.87 -5.23 -0.75
C LEU A 275 -17.79 -4.12 -0.26
N VAL A 276 -17.25 -3.06 0.33
CA VAL A 276 -18.02 -1.84 0.61
C VAL A 276 -18.29 -1.13 -0.72
N THR A 277 -19.56 -0.79 -0.96
CA THR A 277 -20.05 -0.31 -2.25
C THR A 277 -20.56 1.13 -2.22
N LYS A 278 -20.98 1.63 -1.05
CA LYS A 278 -21.40 3.03 -0.88
C LYS A 278 -21.36 3.46 0.59
N ILE A 279 -21.04 4.73 0.84
CA ILE A 279 -21.21 5.38 2.15
C ILE A 279 -22.66 5.88 2.26
N LEU A 280 -23.23 5.79 3.46
CA LEU A 280 -24.61 6.19 3.75
C LEU A 280 -24.62 7.54 4.49
N PHE A 281 -25.53 8.43 4.07
CA PHE A 281 -25.62 9.79 4.59
C PHE A 281 -27.05 10.18 5.00
N GLN A 282 -27.14 11.09 5.96
CA GLN A 282 -28.31 11.89 6.27
C GLN A 282 -27.90 13.37 6.15
N GLY A 283 -28.30 14.03 5.06
CA GLY A 283 -27.69 15.31 4.68
C GLY A 283 -26.21 15.12 4.35
N THR A 284 -25.34 15.93 4.96
CA THR A 284 -23.87 15.81 4.90
C THR A 284 -23.28 14.88 5.97
N LYS A 285 -24.11 14.28 6.85
CA LYS A 285 -23.65 13.45 7.96
C LYS A 285 -23.55 11.98 7.58
N CYS A 286 -22.36 11.39 7.72
CA CYS A 286 -22.17 9.96 7.53
C CYS A 286 -22.82 9.17 8.67
N ILE A 287 -23.57 8.13 8.31
CA ILE A 287 -24.29 7.26 9.27
C ILE A 287 -23.90 5.78 9.16
N GLY A 288 -23.12 5.39 8.15
CA GLY A 288 -22.76 3.98 7.93
C GLY A 288 -22.33 3.67 6.49
N VAL A 289 -22.36 2.39 6.11
CA VAL A 289 -22.00 1.92 4.76
C VAL A 289 -22.93 0.82 4.25
N GLU A 290 -23.10 0.77 2.92
CA GLU A 290 -23.63 -0.39 2.18
C GLU A 290 -22.46 -1.24 1.67
N TYR A 291 -22.59 -2.55 1.78
CA TYR A 291 -21.59 -3.53 1.33
C TYR A 291 -22.24 -4.75 0.67
N VAL A 292 -21.46 -5.49 -0.12
CA VAL A 292 -21.83 -6.79 -0.69
C VAL A 292 -21.01 -7.88 -0.01
N LYS A 293 -21.69 -8.86 0.60
CA LYS A 293 -21.09 -10.11 1.10
C LYS A 293 -21.93 -11.31 0.63
N ASN A 294 -21.28 -12.34 0.10
CA ASN A 294 -21.93 -13.53 -0.47
C ASN A 294 -23.03 -13.19 -1.52
N GLY A 295 -22.79 -12.18 -2.36
CA GLY A 295 -23.73 -11.68 -3.36
C GLY A 295 -24.90 -10.83 -2.83
N GLN A 296 -25.12 -10.80 -1.51
CA GLN A 296 -26.18 -10.00 -0.89
C GLN A 296 -25.67 -8.59 -0.56
N LYS A 297 -26.44 -7.56 -0.96
CA LYS A 297 -26.30 -6.20 -0.43
C LYS A 297 -26.80 -6.14 1.01
N LYS A 298 -26.04 -5.48 1.89
CA LYS A 298 -26.35 -5.26 3.32
C LYS A 298 -25.88 -3.86 3.74
N LYS A 299 -26.44 -3.36 4.84
CA LYS A 299 -26.07 -2.08 5.44
C LYS A 299 -25.62 -2.29 6.89
N VAL A 300 -24.77 -1.41 7.38
CA VAL A 300 -24.30 -1.37 8.78
C VAL A 300 -24.00 0.07 9.18
N PHE A 301 -24.28 0.42 10.43
CA PHE A 301 -24.32 1.81 10.88
C PHE A 301 -23.19 2.14 11.88
N ALA A 302 -22.82 3.41 11.95
CA ALA A 302 -21.81 3.95 12.86
C ALA A 302 -22.44 4.99 13.81
N ASN A 303 -22.24 4.81 15.11
CA ASN A 303 -22.65 5.74 16.16
C ASN A 303 -21.65 6.90 16.33
N LYS A 304 -20.35 6.67 16.08
CA LYS A 304 -19.34 7.74 16.03
C LYS A 304 -18.95 8.04 14.58
N GLU A 305 -18.12 7.21 13.93
CA GLU A 305 -17.50 7.56 12.64
C GLU A 305 -17.29 6.36 11.69
N VAL A 306 -17.28 6.66 10.39
CA VAL A 306 -16.78 5.77 9.34
C VAL A 306 -15.38 6.23 8.92
N ILE A 307 -14.44 5.30 8.77
CA ILE A 307 -13.03 5.58 8.44
C ILE A 307 -12.64 4.77 7.20
N LEU A 308 -12.19 5.47 6.16
CA LEU A 308 -11.73 4.83 4.92
C LEU A 308 -10.22 4.56 5.00
N SER A 309 -9.82 3.32 4.73
CA SER A 309 -8.43 2.85 4.69
C SER A 309 -8.18 1.93 3.46
N GLY A 310 -8.88 2.20 2.36
CA GLY A 310 -8.80 1.45 1.10
C GLY A 310 -7.56 1.74 0.25
N GLY A 311 -6.73 2.71 0.64
CA GLY A 311 -5.56 3.17 -0.08
C GLY A 311 -5.90 4.19 -1.18
N ALA A 312 -4.85 4.70 -1.83
CA ALA A 312 -4.87 5.75 -2.85
C ALA A 312 -5.71 5.50 -4.12
N ILE A 313 -6.45 4.39 -4.19
CA ILE A 313 -7.33 4.04 -5.31
C ILE A 313 -8.75 3.80 -4.78
N ASN A 314 -8.94 2.89 -3.82
CA ASN A 314 -10.29 2.55 -3.34
C ASN A 314 -10.93 3.62 -2.44
N SER A 315 -10.15 4.34 -1.62
CA SER A 315 -10.69 5.42 -0.78
C SER A 315 -11.30 6.57 -1.61
N PRO A 316 -10.57 7.19 -2.57
CA PRO A 316 -11.17 8.19 -3.47
C PRO A 316 -12.25 7.61 -4.39
N GLN A 317 -12.12 6.37 -4.86
CA GLN A 317 -13.19 5.71 -5.63
C GLN A 317 -14.49 5.60 -4.82
N LEU A 318 -14.42 5.16 -3.56
CA LEU A 318 -15.59 5.02 -2.70
C LEU A 318 -16.19 6.37 -2.30
N LEU A 319 -15.39 7.42 -2.10
CA LEU A 319 -15.88 8.79 -1.94
C LEU A 319 -16.72 9.22 -3.15
N MET A 320 -16.17 9.07 -4.37
CA MET A 320 -16.86 9.44 -5.59
C MET A 320 -18.16 8.63 -5.80
N LEU A 321 -18.13 7.31 -5.64
CA LEU A 321 -19.33 6.44 -5.73
C LEU A 321 -20.41 6.81 -4.71
N SER A 322 -20.03 7.50 -3.64
CA SER A 322 -20.91 7.94 -2.57
C SER A 322 -21.37 9.40 -2.70
N GLY A 323 -20.93 10.11 -3.74
CA GLY A 323 -21.34 11.49 -4.02
C GLY A 323 -20.39 12.58 -3.52
N ILE A 324 -19.17 12.23 -3.11
CA ILE A 324 -18.14 13.19 -2.65
C ILE A 324 -17.05 13.29 -3.73
N GLY A 325 -16.93 14.44 -4.40
CA GLY A 325 -15.94 14.64 -5.46
C GLY A 325 -16.19 15.84 -6.37
N ASN A 326 -15.60 15.83 -7.58
CA ASN A 326 -15.93 16.81 -8.61
C ASN A 326 -17.42 16.68 -9.01
N ALA A 327 -18.20 17.74 -8.83
CA ALA A 327 -19.66 17.67 -8.97
C ALA A 327 -20.11 17.37 -10.40
N ASP A 328 -19.37 17.80 -11.41
CA ASP A 328 -19.76 17.62 -12.81
C ASP A 328 -19.36 16.26 -13.36
N ASP A 329 -18.23 15.70 -12.92
CA ASP A 329 -17.88 14.31 -13.22
C ASP A 329 -18.84 13.31 -12.54
N LEU A 330 -19.33 13.63 -11.35
CA LEU A 330 -20.37 12.83 -10.67
C LEU A 330 -21.74 12.89 -11.40
N LYS A 331 -22.17 14.10 -11.82
CA LYS A 331 -23.41 14.30 -12.60
C LYS A 331 -23.39 13.49 -13.91
N LYS A 332 -22.27 13.46 -14.64
CA LYS A 332 -22.10 12.70 -15.90
C LYS A 332 -22.35 11.20 -15.73
N LEU A 333 -22.13 10.65 -14.53
CA LEU A 333 -22.35 9.25 -14.19
C LEU A 333 -23.69 8.99 -13.46
N GLY A 334 -24.56 10.01 -13.36
CA GLY A 334 -25.84 9.93 -12.66
C GLY A 334 -25.72 9.80 -11.14
N ILE A 335 -24.57 10.15 -10.55
CA ILE A 335 -24.33 10.03 -9.11
C ILE A 335 -24.79 11.33 -8.42
N PRO A 336 -25.74 11.28 -7.47
CA PRO A 336 -26.14 12.45 -6.68
C PRO A 336 -24.95 12.99 -5.86
N VAL A 337 -24.71 14.30 -5.95
CA VAL A 337 -23.64 14.99 -5.21
C VAL A 337 -24.10 15.22 -3.77
N VAL A 338 -23.29 14.74 -2.81
CA VAL A 338 -23.42 14.97 -1.37
C VAL A 338 -22.49 16.11 -0.93
N CYS A 339 -21.27 16.15 -1.47
CA CYS A 339 -20.32 17.22 -1.22
C CYS A 339 -19.49 17.47 -2.49
N HIS A 340 -19.34 18.73 -2.89
CA HIS A 340 -18.42 19.09 -3.96
C HIS A 340 -17.01 19.24 -3.39
N LEU A 341 -16.15 18.30 -3.72
CA LEU A 341 -14.78 18.21 -3.21
C LEU A 341 -13.85 17.86 -4.38
N PRO A 342 -13.48 18.84 -5.23
CA PRO A 342 -12.84 18.57 -6.53
C PRO A 342 -11.45 17.93 -6.43
N GLY A 343 -10.78 18.01 -5.29
CA GLY A 343 -9.50 17.33 -5.02
C GLY A 343 -9.58 15.80 -4.95
N VAL A 344 -10.77 15.20 -4.78
CA VAL A 344 -10.91 13.73 -4.68
C VAL A 344 -10.42 13.06 -5.97
N GLY A 345 -9.44 12.18 -5.81
CA GLY A 345 -8.79 11.47 -6.91
C GLY A 345 -7.79 12.31 -7.70
N GLN A 346 -7.62 13.61 -7.42
CA GLN A 346 -6.56 14.43 -8.02
C GLN A 346 -5.25 14.25 -7.24
N ASN A 347 -4.15 14.85 -7.71
CA ASN A 347 -2.85 14.77 -7.02
C ASN A 347 -2.34 13.33 -6.83
N LEU A 348 -2.58 12.42 -7.78
CA LEU A 348 -2.05 11.05 -7.72
C LEU A 348 -0.53 11.10 -7.92
N GLN A 349 0.22 10.69 -6.90
CA GLN A 349 1.68 10.61 -6.93
C GLN A 349 2.13 9.17 -6.67
N ASP A 350 3.12 8.69 -7.41
CA ASP A 350 3.70 7.34 -7.32
C ASP A 350 5.19 7.40 -7.63
N HIS A 351 5.96 6.45 -7.09
CA HIS A 351 7.36 6.27 -7.48
C HIS A 351 7.44 5.37 -8.71
N LEU A 352 8.15 5.86 -9.72
CA LEU A 352 8.52 5.09 -10.90
C LEU A 352 9.99 4.66 -10.73
N GLU A 353 10.33 3.44 -11.14
CA GLU A 353 11.68 2.87 -11.06
C GLU A 353 12.07 2.24 -12.40
N VAL A 354 13.37 2.11 -12.66
CA VAL A 354 13.92 1.39 -13.81
C VAL A 354 15.00 0.40 -13.35
N TYR A 355 15.17 -0.70 -14.08
CA TYR A 355 16.13 -1.76 -13.72
C TYR A 355 17.41 -1.63 -14.55
N VAL A 356 18.51 -1.29 -13.89
CA VAL A 356 19.86 -1.37 -14.47
C VAL A 356 20.44 -2.73 -14.10
N GLN A 357 20.71 -3.57 -15.10
CA GLN A 357 21.02 -5.00 -14.96
C GLN A 357 22.39 -5.33 -15.53
N GLN A 358 23.22 -6.01 -14.73
CA GLN A 358 24.52 -6.54 -15.15
C GLN A 358 24.48 -8.07 -15.14
N LYS A 359 25.09 -8.70 -16.14
CA LYS A 359 25.40 -10.14 -16.08
C LYS A 359 26.46 -10.37 -15.00
N CYS A 360 26.31 -11.41 -14.20
CA CYS A 360 27.34 -11.85 -13.26
C CYS A 360 28.29 -12.83 -13.96
N THR A 361 29.59 -12.69 -13.72
CA THR A 361 30.63 -13.64 -14.18
C THR A 361 30.64 -14.93 -13.35
N LYS A 362 30.25 -14.86 -12.07
CA LYS A 362 30.31 -15.97 -11.12
C LYS A 362 28.94 -16.63 -10.89
N PRO A 363 28.86 -17.96 -10.71
CA PRO A 363 27.61 -18.69 -10.47
C PRO A 363 27.16 -18.61 -9.00
N ILE A 364 26.87 -17.39 -8.55
CA ILE A 364 26.60 -17.04 -7.14
C ILE A 364 25.25 -16.37 -6.92
N THR A 365 24.46 -16.12 -7.97
CA THR A 365 23.22 -15.34 -7.87
C THR A 365 22.01 -16.24 -7.60
N LEU A 366 20.87 -15.61 -7.33
CA LEU A 366 19.59 -16.31 -7.11
C LEU A 366 19.05 -17.05 -8.35
N TYR A 367 19.71 -16.94 -9.52
CA TYR A 367 19.41 -17.80 -10.68
C TYR A 367 19.54 -19.30 -10.33
N SER A 368 20.50 -19.66 -9.48
CA SER A 368 20.64 -21.03 -8.99
C SER A 368 19.48 -21.46 -8.08
N ALA A 369 18.96 -20.57 -7.24
CA ALA A 369 17.83 -20.80 -6.33
C ALA A 369 16.50 -21.02 -7.08
N GLN A 370 16.31 -20.36 -8.22
CA GLN A 370 15.14 -20.49 -9.10
C GLN A 370 15.04 -21.84 -9.86
N LYS A 371 15.97 -22.77 -9.64
CA LYS A 371 15.91 -24.11 -10.24
C LYS A 371 14.93 -25.00 -9.45
N PRO A 372 14.02 -25.78 -10.08
CA PRO A 372 12.90 -26.45 -9.38
C PRO A 372 13.28 -27.30 -8.16
N LEU A 373 14.41 -28.01 -8.21
CA LEU A 373 14.89 -28.83 -7.08
C LEU A 373 15.38 -27.97 -5.90
N ASN A 374 16.01 -26.83 -6.19
CA ASN A 374 16.44 -25.87 -5.16
C ASN A 374 15.22 -25.15 -4.56
N MET A 375 14.26 -24.73 -5.39
CA MET A 375 12.97 -24.18 -4.92
C MET A 375 12.24 -25.15 -3.99
N LEU A 376 12.22 -26.45 -4.31
CA LEU A 376 11.64 -27.48 -3.45
C LEU A 376 12.40 -27.60 -2.12
N ARG A 377 13.74 -27.64 -2.14
CA ARG A 377 14.59 -27.65 -0.93
C ARG A 377 14.33 -26.44 -0.03
N ILE A 378 14.35 -25.24 -0.61
CA ILE A 378 14.12 -23.96 0.08
C ILE A 378 12.71 -23.91 0.66
N GLY A 379 11.70 -24.33 -0.12
CA GLY A 379 10.31 -24.41 0.32
C GLY A 379 10.12 -25.37 1.50
N LEU A 380 10.72 -26.56 1.45
CA LEU A 380 10.66 -27.55 2.53
C LEU A 380 11.39 -27.07 3.80
N GLU A 381 12.57 -26.46 3.67
CA GLU A 381 13.28 -25.89 4.83
C GLU A 381 12.45 -24.81 5.51
N TRP A 382 11.94 -23.85 4.73
CA TRP A 382 11.11 -22.77 5.25
C TRP A 382 9.80 -23.28 5.87
N LEU A 383 9.13 -24.24 5.23
CA LEU A 383 7.89 -24.85 5.75
C LEU A 383 8.11 -25.64 7.06
N TRP A 384 9.33 -26.10 7.34
CA TRP A 384 9.67 -26.77 8.60
C TRP A 384 10.20 -25.81 9.67
N LYS A 385 11.17 -24.97 9.31
CA LYS A 385 12.01 -24.18 10.25
C LYS A 385 11.78 -22.67 10.21
N PHE A 386 11.22 -22.13 9.12
CA PHE A 386 11.29 -20.70 8.77
C PHE A 386 12.74 -20.16 8.63
N THR A 387 13.63 -20.96 8.04
CA THR A 387 15.04 -20.60 7.77
C THR A 387 15.40 -20.74 6.29
N GLY A 388 16.67 -20.48 5.95
CA GLY A 388 17.20 -20.60 4.59
C GLY A 388 16.87 -19.40 3.69
N GLU A 389 17.19 -19.50 2.40
CA GLU A 389 16.98 -18.46 1.40
C GLU A 389 15.52 -17.96 1.36
N GLY A 390 14.55 -18.86 1.59
CA GLY A 390 13.12 -18.52 1.63
C GLY A 390 12.71 -17.53 2.72
N ALA A 391 13.57 -17.33 3.74
CA ALA A 391 13.31 -16.49 4.91
C ALA A 391 13.66 -15.00 4.73
N THR A 392 14.19 -14.57 3.57
CA THR A 392 14.51 -13.16 3.28
C THR A 392 13.90 -12.66 1.96
N ALA A 393 13.84 -11.34 1.78
CA ALA A 393 13.42 -10.68 0.54
C ALA A 393 14.55 -10.52 -0.50
N HIS A 394 15.81 -10.76 -0.09
CA HIS A 394 17.03 -10.54 -0.87
C HIS A 394 17.33 -9.06 -1.25
N LEU A 395 16.73 -8.11 -0.53
CA LEU A 395 16.90 -6.66 -0.70
C LEU A 395 17.63 -6.05 0.50
N GLU A 396 18.67 -6.73 1.00
CA GLU A 396 19.36 -6.35 2.24
C GLU A 396 20.16 -5.05 2.13
N SER A 397 20.45 -4.53 0.93
CA SER A 397 21.21 -3.29 0.74
C SER A 397 20.63 -2.39 -0.35
N GLY A 398 20.94 -1.09 -0.24
CA GLY A 398 20.43 -0.05 -1.11
C GLY A 398 21.07 1.30 -0.76
N GLY A 399 20.44 2.40 -1.16
CA GLY A 399 20.91 3.74 -0.82
C GLY A 399 19.99 4.86 -1.30
N PHE A 400 20.35 6.08 -0.91
CA PHE A 400 19.70 7.33 -1.30
C PHE A 400 20.76 8.40 -1.59
N ILE A 401 20.69 9.05 -2.75
CA ILE A 401 21.61 10.15 -3.11
C ILE A 401 20.85 11.33 -3.73
N ARG A 402 21.53 12.47 -3.82
CA ARG A 402 21.09 13.64 -4.58
C ARG A 402 21.41 13.47 -6.07
N SER A 403 20.51 13.88 -6.95
CA SER A 403 20.66 13.80 -8.41
C SER A 403 21.68 14.79 -8.98
N GLU A 404 21.90 15.91 -8.29
CA GLU A 404 22.82 16.99 -8.63
C GLU A 404 23.12 17.88 -7.40
N PRO A 405 24.08 18.83 -7.50
CA PRO A 405 24.18 19.95 -6.56
C PRO A 405 22.86 20.74 -6.39
N GLY A 406 22.72 21.43 -5.26
CA GLY A 406 21.57 22.28 -4.94
C GLY A 406 20.36 21.55 -4.35
N VAL A 407 20.19 20.25 -4.60
CA VAL A 407 19.11 19.44 -4.01
C VAL A 407 19.29 19.36 -2.48
N PRO A 408 18.29 19.70 -1.64
CA PRO A 408 18.50 19.87 -0.18
C PRO A 408 18.59 18.58 0.64
N HIS A 409 18.09 17.47 0.09
CA HIS A 409 18.10 16.12 0.67
C HIS A 409 17.97 15.08 -0.45
N PRO A 410 18.47 13.83 -0.31
CA PRO A 410 18.55 12.89 -1.43
C PRO A 410 17.20 12.62 -2.09
N ASP A 411 17.17 12.50 -3.41
CA ASP A 411 15.99 12.39 -4.27
C ASP A 411 15.94 11.11 -5.12
N ILE A 412 17.05 10.36 -5.25
CA ILE A 412 17.07 9.06 -5.94
C ILE A 412 17.17 7.92 -4.92
N GLN A 413 16.31 6.89 -5.01
CA GLN A 413 16.42 5.64 -4.23
C GLN A 413 17.03 4.51 -5.08
N PHE A 414 17.79 3.64 -4.41
CA PHE A 414 18.43 2.44 -4.96
C PHE A 414 18.06 1.23 -4.10
N HIS A 415 17.57 0.14 -4.71
CA HIS A 415 17.48 -1.19 -4.09
C HIS A 415 18.35 -2.18 -4.86
N PHE A 416 19.29 -2.85 -4.19
CA PHE A 416 20.15 -3.85 -4.83
C PHE A 416 19.54 -5.25 -4.74
N LEU A 417 19.59 -6.02 -5.85
CA LEU A 417 19.14 -7.42 -5.89
C LEU A 417 20.17 -8.30 -6.65
N PRO A 418 20.67 -9.41 -6.05
CA PRO A 418 21.49 -10.40 -6.73
C PRO A 418 20.65 -11.37 -7.60
N SER A 419 19.83 -10.82 -8.49
CA SER A 419 19.05 -11.58 -9.46
C SER A 419 18.67 -10.75 -10.68
N GLN A 420 18.44 -11.42 -11.82
CA GLN A 420 17.66 -10.85 -12.91
C GLN A 420 16.18 -10.76 -12.49
N VAL A 421 15.52 -9.64 -12.78
CA VAL A 421 14.05 -9.57 -12.80
C VAL A 421 13.58 -9.27 -14.22
N ILE A 422 12.64 -10.07 -14.72
CA ILE A 422 12.01 -9.88 -16.03
C ILE A 422 10.50 -9.79 -15.80
N ASP A 423 9.86 -8.76 -16.36
CA ASP A 423 8.41 -8.56 -16.31
C ASP A 423 7.84 -8.62 -14.88
N HIS A 424 8.38 -7.79 -13.97
CA HIS A 424 8.09 -7.78 -12.52
C HIS A 424 8.29 -9.15 -11.81
N GLY A 425 9.04 -10.07 -12.41
CA GLY A 425 9.23 -11.43 -11.90
C GLY A 425 8.15 -12.43 -12.34
N ARG A 426 7.31 -12.06 -13.33
CA ARG A 426 6.39 -12.99 -14.02
C ARG A 426 7.13 -13.94 -14.97
N VAL A 427 8.31 -13.52 -15.46
CA VAL A 427 9.22 -14.35 -16.27
C VAL A 427 10.44 -14.72 -15.43
N ALA A 428 10.84 -15.99 -15.46
CA ALA A 428 11.97 -16.51 -14.70
C ALA A 428 13.31 -15.91 -15.18
N SER A 429 14.31 -15.85 -14.29
CA SER A 429 15.67 -15.47 -14.68
C SER A 429 16.24 -16.44 -15.72
N THR A 430 17.05 -15.90 -16.63
CA THR A 430 17.66 -16.65 -17.74
C THR A 430 19.16 -16.89 -17.56
N MET A 431 19.80 -16.18 -16.63
CA MET A 431 21.24 -16.23 -16.41
C MET A 431 21.64 -15.72 -15.02
N GLU A 432 22.90 -15.96 -14.65
CA GLU A 432 23.53 -15.31 -13.50
C GLU A 432 23.60 -13.78 -13.75
N ALA A 433 22.92 -12.99 -12.92
CA ALA A 433 22.82 -11.54 -13.06
C ALA A 433 22.51 -10.85 -11.73
N TYR A 434 22.87 -9.58 -11.63
CA TYR A 434 22.50 -8.69 -10.54
C TYR A 434 22.01 -7.35 -11.08
N GLN A 435 21.31 -6.59 -10.26
CA GLN A 435 20.69 -5.34 -10.69
C GLN A 435 20.50 -4.35 -9.54
N VAL A 436 20.18 -3.12 -9.91
CA VAL A 436 19.54 -2.15 -9.02
C VAL A 436 18.17 -1.77 -9.59
N HIS A 437 17.18 -1.65 -8.71
CA HIS A 437 15.96 -0.87 -8.97
C HIS A 437 16.26 0.56 -8.56
N VAL A 438 16.18 1.51 -9.50
CA VAL A 438 16.56 2.92 -9.27
C VAL A 438 15.50 3.86 -9.82
N GLY A 439 15.19 4.93 -9.08
CA GLY A 439 14.21 5.92 -9.53
C GLY A 439 14.19 7.19 -8.67
N PRO A 440 13.69 8.32 -9.23
CA PRO A 440 13.44 9.53 -8.47
C PRO A 440 12.24 9.35 -7.53
N MET A 441 12.37 9.93 -6.34
CA MET A 441 11.42 9.84 -5.23
C MET A 441 10.54 11.08 -5.09
N ARG A 442 10.78 12.13 -5.88
CA ARG A 442 10.03 13.40 -5.81
C ARG A 442 9.71 13.95 -7.20
N SER A 443 9.39 13.03 -8.12
CA SER A 443 8.94 13.31 -9.48
C SER A 443 7.87 14.40 -9.53
N THR A 444 8.00 15.28 -10.51
CA THR A 444 7.15 16.45 -10.71
C THR A 444 5.90 16.16 -11.55
N SER A 445 5.84 15.01 -12.24
CA SER A 445 4.61 14.49 -12.84
C SER A 445 3.55 14.20 -11.77
N VAL A 446 2.34 14.71 -11.98
CA VAL A 446 1.19 14.50 -11.07
C VAL A 446 -0.01 14.00 -11.87
N GLY A 447 -0.57 12.88 -11.42
CA GLY A 447 -1.69 12.19 -12.05
C GLY A 447 -3.06 12.48 -11.42
N TRP A 448 -4.04 11.69 -11.84
CA TRP A 448 -5.39 11.64 -11.28
C TRP A 448 -6.01 10.24 -11.42
N LEU A 449 -7.08 9.96 -10.67
CA LEU A 449 -8.04 8.92 -10.97
C LEU A 449 -9.47 9.48 -11.06
N LYS A 450 -10.32 8.81 -11.84
CA LYS A 450 -11.76 9.10 -11.95
C LYS A 450 -12.56 7.82 -12.00
N LEU A 451 -13.86 7.91 -11.69
CA LEU A 451 -14.77 6.79 -11.92
C LEU A 451 -14.90 6.49 -13.41
N LYS A 452 -14.84 5.20 -13.75
CA LYS A 452 -15.15 4.68 -15.09
C LYS A 452 -16.67 4.53 -15.30
N SER A 453 -17.37 4.15 -14.24
CA SER A 453 -18.83 3.96 -14.21
C SER A 453 -19.34 4.14 -12.77
N SER A 454 -20.64 3.94 -12.56
CA SER A 454 -21.25 3.87 -11.22
C SER A 454 -21.33 2.47 -10.61
N ASP A 455 -20.77 1.42 -11.25
CA ASP A 455 -20.63 0.10 -10.61
C ASP A 455 -19.40 0.07 -9.69
N PRO A 456 -19.55 -0.22 -8.37
CA PRO A 456 -18.44 -0.31 -7.42
C PRO A 456 -17.44 -1.45 -7.68
N LYS A 457 -17.68 -2.31 -8.68
CA LYS A 457 -16.77 -3.38 -9.12
C LYS A 457 -15.90 -2.97 -10.31
N ASP A 458 -16.29 -1.96 -11.07
CA ASP A 458 -15.46 -1.45 -12.16
C ASP A 458 -14.19 -0.83 -11.56
N HIS A 459 -13.04 -1.09 -12.16
CA HIS A 459 -11.82 -0.38 -11.79
C HIS A 459 -11.92 1.09 -12.25
N PRO A 460 -11.39 2.04 -11.47
CA PRO A 460 -11.38 3.45 -11.86
C PRO A 460 -10.44 3.66 -13.07
N ILE A 461 -10.62 4.77 -13.76
CA ILE A 461 -9.64 5.28 -14.72
C ILE A 461 -8.47 5.81 -13.88
N ILE A 462 -7.26 5.31 -14.12
CA ILE A 462 -6.04 5.66 -13.38
C ILE A 462 -5.05 6.24 -14.38
N GLU A 463 -4.73 7.53 -14.23
CA GLU A 463 -3.84 8.28 -15.11
C GLU A 463 -2.70 8.90 -14.30
N PRO A 464 -1.53 8.21 -14.16
CA PRO A 464 -0.41 8.73 -13.39
C PRO A 464 0.35 9.89 -14.05
N ASN A 465 0.13 10.16 -15.35
CA ASN A 465 0.90 11.15 -16.13
C ASN A 465 2.43 10.92 -16.07
N TYR A 466 2.92 9.68 -16.01
CA TYR A 466 4.36 9.42 -15.84
C TYR A 466 5.20 10.07 -16.94
N LEU A 467 6.35 10.66 -16.57
CA LEU A 467 7.29 11.33 -17.48
C LEU A 467 6.63 12.48 -18.28
N SER A 468 5.67 13.19 -17.65
CA SER A 468 4.99 14.35 -18.25
C SER A 468 5.85 15.62 -18.30
N THR A 469 6.91 15.69 -17.49
CA THR A 469 7.82 16.84 -17.38
C THR A 469 9.22 16.51 -17.87
N GLU A 470 9.97 17.53 -18.28
CA GLU A 470 11.39 17.39 -18.66
C GLU A 470 12.29 17.09 -17.45
N ARG A 471 11.88 17.51 -16.25
CA ARG A 471 12.61 17.26 -15.00
C ARG A 471 12.70 15.77 -14.70
N ASP A 472 11.58 15.07 -14.74
CA ASP A 472 11.53 13.64 -14.40
C ASP A 472 12.37 12.81 -15.37
N ILE A 473 12.34 13.17 -16.67
CA ILE A 473 13.15 12.56 -17.72
C ILE A 473 14.65 12.82 -17.47
N TRP A 474 15.01 14.04 -17.07
CA TRP A 474 16.39 14.36 -16.66
C TRP A 474 16.83 13.57 -15.42
N GLU A 475 16.00 13.44 -14.39
CA GLU A 475 16.34 12.70 -13.16
C GLU A 475 16.57 11.22 -13.46
N PHE A 476 15.71 10.61 -14.29
CA PHE A 476 15.89 9.22 -14.73
C PHE A 476 17.16 8.99 -15.56
N ARG A 477 17.62 9.97 -16.34
CA ARG A 477 18.94 9.87 -17.01
C ARG A 477 20.07 9.84 -15.99
N GLN A 478 19.96 10.60 -14.89
CA GLN A 478 20.95 10.51 -13.80
C GLN A 478 20.86 9.16 -13.08
N CYS A 479 19.67 8.64 -12.79
CA CYS A 479 19.50 7.29 -12.24
C CYS A 479 20.32 6.24 -13.02
N VAL A 480 20.22 6.22 -14.35
CA VAL A 480 20.98 5.31 -15.21
C VAL A 480 22.49 5.60 -15.19
N LYS A 481 22.90 6.87 -15.31
CA LYS A 481 24.32 7.27 -15.34
C LYS A 481 25.04 6.96 -14.01
N LEU A 482 24.43 7.29 -12.88
CA LEU A 482 25.00 7.11 -11.55
C LEU A 482 25.02 5.62 -11.13
N THR A 483 24.02 4.82 -11.52
CA THR A 483 24.11 3.36 -11.32
C THR A 483 25.23 2.74 -12.18
N ARG A 484 25.43 3.19 -13.43
CA ARG A 484 26.57 2.77 -14.27
C ARG A 484 27.92 3.16 -13.65
N GLU A 485 28.04 4.36 -13.09
CA GLU A 485 29.23 4.82 -12.35
C GLU A 485 29.56 3.88 -11.17
N ILE A 486 28.56 3.52 -10.35
CA ILE A 486 28.72 2.61 -9.22
C ILE A 486 29.08 1.20 -9.71
N PHE A 487 28.39 0.66 -10.71
CA PHE A 487 28.69 -0.66 -11.26
C PHE A 487 30.06 -0.74 -11.96
N ALA A 488 30.63 0.39 -12.41
CA ALA A 488 31.97 0.44 -13.01
C ALA A 488 33.12 0.35 -11.99
N GLN A 489 32.86 0.55 -10.69
CA GLN A 489 33.90 0.58 -9.65
C GLN A 489 34.61 -0.76 -9.43
N LYS A 490 35.75 -0.72 -8.73
CA LYS A 490 36.65 -1.86 -8.55
C LYS A 490 36.02 -3.02 -7.78
N ALA A 491 35.20 -2.74 -6.77
CA ALA A 491 34.53 -3.79 -5.98
C ALA A 491 33.64 -4.73 -6.83
N PHE A 492 33.18 -4.28 -8.00
CA PHE A 492 32.44 -5.12 -8.96
C PHE A 492 33.32 -5.81 -10.01
N GLU A 493 34.62 -5.53 -10.10
CA GLU A 493 35.51 -5.98 -11.18
C GLU A 493 35.49 -7.50 -11.38
N GLU A 494 35.54 -8.28 -10.29
CA GLU A 494 35.52 -9.75 -10.37
C GLU A 494 34.13 -10.37 -10.63
N PHE A 495 33.05 -9.57 -10.56
CA PHE A 495 31.66 -10.00 -10.76
C PHE A 495 31.05 -9.49 -12.08
N ARG A 496 31.59 -8.40 -12.64
CA ARG A 496 30.98 -7.62 -13.72
C ARG A 496 31.15 -8.28 -15.08
N GLY A 497 30.08 -8.90 -15.57
CA GLY A 497 29.91 -9.26 -16.97
C GLY A 497 29.45 -8.08 -17.83
N ALA A 498 28.85 -8.36 -18.98
CA ALA A 498 28.22 -7.35 -19.83
C ALA A 498 26.96 -6.73 -19.19
N GLU A 499 26.65 -5.49 -19.55
CA GLU A 499 25.37 -4.85 -19.18
C GLU A 499 24.23 -5.47 -20.02
N ILE A 500 23.13 -5.83 -19.36
CA ILE A 500 21.95 -6.47 -19.95
C ILE A 500 20.87 -5.43 -20.29
N GLN A 501 20.62 -4.49 -19.36
CA GLN A 501 19.68 -3.36 -19.51
C GLN A 501 20.29 -2.14 -18.78
N PRO A 502 20.41 -0.95 -19.40
CA PRO A 502 19.98 -0.60 -20.75
C PRO A 502 20.69 -1.38 -21.88
N GLY A 503 21.94 -1.77 -21.67
CA GLY A 503 22.80 -2.39 -22.67
C GLY A 503 23.82 -1.39 -23.21
N ASN A 504 25.02 -1.89 -23.51
CA ASN A 504 26.19 -1.08 -23.88
C ASN A 504 26.03 -0.19 -25.12
N HIS A 505 25.00 -0.40 -25.94
CA HIS A 505 24.68 0.40 -27.12
C HIS A 505 23.82 1.64 -26.78
N VAL A 506 23.20 1.70 -25.61
CA VAL A 506 22.42 2.85 -25.12
C VAL A 506 23.38 3.80 -24.40
N GLN A 507 23.83 4.88 -25.07
CA GLN A 507 24.87 5.77 -24.53
C GLN A 507 24.47 7.24 -24.49
N SER A 508 23.85 7.74 -25.57
CA SER A 508 23.36 9.11 -25.62
C SER A 508 22.11 9.30 -24.75
N ASP A 509 21.92 10.52 -24.25
CA ASP A 509 20.73 10.92 -23.50
C ASP A 509 19.43 10.47 -24.17
N LYS A 510 19.32 10.66 -25.49
CA LYS A 510 18.13 10.29 -26.28
C LYS A 510 17.85 8.78 -26.31
N GLU A 511 18.88 7.95 -26.28
CA GLU A 511 18.74 6.48 -26.22
C GLU A 511 18.35 6.05 -24.80
N ILE A 512 18.93 6.71 -23.77
CA ILE A 512 18.54 6.50 -22.37
C ILE A 512 17.06 6.91 -22.18
N ASP A 513 16.63 8.04 -22.74
CA ASP A 513 15.24 8.51 -22.74
C ASP A 513 14.27 7.56 -23.46
N ALA A 514 14.74 6.84 -24.49
CA ALA A 514 13.95 5.79 -25.15
C ALA A 514 13.86 4.53 -24.28
N PHE A 515 14.97 4.10 -23.68
CA PHE A 515 15.00 2.98 -22.73
C PHE A 515 14.09 3.22 -21.52
N ILE A 516 14.16 4.39 -20.88
CA ILE A 516 13.32 4.76 -19.73
C ILE A 516 11.83 4.61 -20.09
N ARG A 517 11.39 5.19 -21.22
CA ARG A 517 9.98 5.10 -21.67
C ARG A 517 9.52 3.67 -21.93
N GLN A 518 10.40 2.81 -22.43
CA GLN A 518 10.09 1.41 -22.71
C GLN A 518 10.16 0.49 -21.47
N LYS A 519 10.90 0.87 -20.42
CA LYS A 519 11.32 -0.07 -19.35
C LYS A 519 11.09 0.40 -17.92
N ALA A 520 10.94 1.69 -17.64
CA ALA A 520 10.59 2.17 -16.31
C ALA A 520 9.15 1.76 -15.98
N ASP A 521 8.87 1.36 -14.74
CA ASP A 521 7.54 0.93 -14.30
C ASP A 521 7.31 1.30 -12.82
N SER A 522 6.10 1.07 -12.31
CA SER A 522 5.72 1.47 -10.96
C SER A 522 6.49 0.69 -9.89
N ALA A 523 7.03 1.39 -8.90
CA ALA A 523 7.50 0.82 -7.63
C ALA A 523 6.32 0.47 -6.68
N TYR A 524 5.09 0.72 -7.14
CA TYR A 524 3.83 0.46 -6.46
C TYR A 524 3.66 1.27 -5.16
N HIS A 525 3.93 2.57 -5.24
CA HIS A 525 3.76 3.58 -4.19
C HIS A 525 2.67 4.66 -4.48
N PRO A 526 1.50 4.34 -5.09
CA PRO A 526 0.47 5.35 -5.33
C PRO A 526 -0.08 5.94 -4.01
N SER A 527 -0.22 7.25 -4.00
CA SER A 527 -0.47 8.10 -2.83
C SER A 527 -1.21 9.39 -3.19
N CYS A 528 -1.45 10.25 -2.18
CA CYS A 528 -1.82 11.67 -2.33
C CYS A 528 -3.21 12.01 -2.91
N THR A 529 -4.01 11.01 -3.30
CA THR A 529 -5.33 11.15 -3.96
C THR A 529 -6.52 11.59 -3.09
N CYS A 530 -6.30 11.77 -1.79
CA CYS A 530 -7.20 12.39 -0.83
C CYS A 530 -6.42 13.42 0.02
N LYS A 531 -5.51 14.17 -0.63
CA LYS A 531 -4.59 15.18 -0.05
C LYS A 531 -5.13 15.85 1.21
N MET A 532 -4.34 15.79 2.28
CA MET A 532 -4.52 16.59 3.48
C MET A 532 -4.11 18.05 3.23
N GLY A 533 -4.85 18.99 3.80
CA GLY A 533 -4.53 20.43 3.76
C GLY A 533 -5.41 21.22 4.72
N GLU A 534 -5.30 22.55 4.66
CA GLU A 534 -6.20 23.43 5.40
C GLU A 534 -7.63 23.36 4.82
N PRO A 535 -8.68 23.57 5.62
CA PRO A 535 -10.06 23.67 5.10
C PRO A 535 -10.30 24.80 4.08
N SER A 536 -9.36 25.73 3.92
CA SER A 536 -9.36 26.80 2.91
C SER A 536 -8.64 26.44 1.61
N ASP A 537 -7.95 25.29 1.55
CA ASP A 537 -7.33 24.77 0.33
C ASP A 537 -8.38 24.04 -0.51
N SER A 538 -8.73 24.60 -1.67
CA SER A 538 -9.73 24.04 -2.59
C SER A 538 -9.33 22.70 -3.23
N THR A 539 -8.08 22.27 -3.07
CA THR A 539 -7.55 20.97 -3.50
C THR A 539 -7.48 19.94 -2.37
N ALA A 540 -7.66 20.35 -1.11
CA ALA A 540 -7.67 19.43 0.02
C ALA A 540 -8.95 18.57 0.04
N VAL A 541 -8.82 17.36 0.57
CA VAL A 541 -9.91 16.38 0.73
C VAL A 541 -10.12 16.05 2.21
N VAL A 542 -9.05 16.02 3.00
CA VAL A 542 -9.12 15.93 4.46
C VAL A 542 -8.41 17.10 5.14
N ASP A 543 -8.86 17.44 6.34
CA ASP A 543 -8.18 18.38 7.22
C ASP A 543 -6.98 17.72 7.96
N PRO A 544 -6.17 18.48 8.73
CA PRO A 544 -5.05 17.91 9.49
C PRO A 544 -5.47 16.94 10.61
N GLN A 545 -6.77 16.82 10.89
CA GLN A 545 -7.37 15.85 11.81
C GLN A 545 -7.93 14.62 11.06
N THR A 546 -7.63 14.48 9.76
CA THR A 546 -8.04 13.39 8.84
C THR A 546 -9.54 13.32 8.53
N ARG A 547 -10.32 14.35 8.90
CA ARG A 547 -11.77 14.43 8.61
C ARG A 547 -12.01 14.87 7.18
N VAL A 548 -12.99 14.28 6.50
CA VAL A 548 -13.36 14.70 5.13
C VAL A 548 -13.99 16.09 5.16
N ILE A 549 -13.44 17.02 4.39
CA ILE A 549 -13.87 18.42 4.39
C ILE A 549 -15.32 18.50 3.88
N GLY A 550 -16.18 19.23 4.61
CA GLY A 550 -17.60 19.40 4.30
C GLY A 550 -18.51 18.21 4.66
N VAL A 551 -18.01 17.19 5.37
CA VAL A 551 -18.76 15.96 5.70
C VAL A 551 -18.59 15.60 7.19
N GLU A 552 -19.68 15.36 7.90
CA GLU A 552 -19.60 14.91 9.30
C GLU A 552 -19.37 13.38 9.40
N ASN A 553 -18.72 12.95 10.48
CA ASN A 553 -18.55 11.53 10.86
C ASN A 553 -17.82 10.65 9.83
N LEU A 554 -17.02 11.24 8.93
CA LEU A 554 -16.25 10.53 7.90
C LEU A 554 -14.77 10.95 7.92
N ARG A 555 -13.86 9.98 7.92
CA ARG A 555 -12.41 10.20 7.80
C ARG A 555 -11.79 9.37 6.67
N VAL A 556 -10.63 9.80 6.19
CA VAL A 556 -9.74 8.98 5.35
C VAL A 556 -8.40 8.84 6.07
N VAL A 557 -7.91 7.62 6.20
CA VAL A 557 -6.66 7.29 6.90
C VAL A 557 -5.97 6.16 6.13
N ASP A 558 -5.19 6.54 5.12
CA ASP A 558 -4.25 5.69 4.37
C ASP A 558 -3.32 6.58 3.51
N ALA A 559 -2.51 5.99 2.62
CA ALA A 559 -1.57 6.72 1.76
C ALA A 559 -2.20 7.79 0.83
N SER A 560 -3.52 7.78 0.64
CA SER A 560 -4.23 8.83 -0.10
C SER A 560 -4.09 10.22 0.54
N ILE A 561 -3.95 10.33 1.87
CA ILE A 561 -4.01 11.64 2.55
C ILE A 561 -2.68 12.42 2.56
N MET A 562 -1.60 11.83 2.04
CA MET A 562 -0.30 12.49 1.94
C MET A 562 -0.44 13.78 1.09
N PRO A 563 0.04 14.96 1.55
CA PRO A 563 0.01 16.17 0.72
C PRO A 563 0.92 16.09 -0.51
N SER A 564 2.07 15.44 -0.35
CA SER A 564 2.99 15.01 -1.40
C SER A 564 3.68 13.71 -0.99
N ILE A 565 4.24 12.97 -1.94
CA ILE A 565 4.94 11.72 -1.68
C ILE A 565 6.22 11.96 -0.85
N VAL A 566 6.70 10.94 -0.14
CA VAL A 566 7.90 10.99 0.72
C VAL A 566 9.02 10.11 0.17
N THR A 567 10.26 10.40 0.55
CA THR A 567 11.48 9.81 -0.02
C THR A 567 11.69 8.35 0.37
N GLY A 568 10.88 7.45 -0.19
CA GLY A 568 11.02 5.99 -0.07
C GLY A 568 9.71 5.21 0.10
N ASN A 569 9.82 3.97 0.57
CA ASN A 569 8.73 2.99 0.53
C ASN A 569 7.56 3.31 1.49
N LEU A 570 6.38 3.61 0.95
CA LEU A 570 5.25 4.20 1.70
C LEU A 570 4.55 3.33 2.77
N ASN A 571 4.96 2.09 2.99
CA ASN A 571 4.29 1.22 3.97
C ASN A 571 4.48 1.71 5.42
N ALA A 572 5.69 2.13 5.82
CA ALA A 572 5.90 2.66 7.16
C ALA A 572 5.24 4.04 7.36
N PRO A 573 5.33 5.01 6.41
CA PRO A 573 4.54 6.25 6.46
C PRO A 573 3.04 6.02 6.63
N THR A 574 2.47 5.02 5.93
CA THR A 574 1.04 4.67 6.05
C THR A 574 0.68 4.12 7.44
N ILE A 575 1.58 3.37 8.07
CA ILE A 575 1.41 2.86 9.45
C ILE A 575 1.53 3.99 10.47
N MET A 576 2.49 4.90 10.28
CA MET A 576 2.67 6.11 11.10
C MET A 576 1.42 7.01 11.07
N ILE A 577 0.88 7.25 9.86
CA ILE A 577 -0.39 7.98 9.66
C ILE A 577 -1.52 7.35 10.48
N ALA A 578 -1.64 6.02 10.48
CA ALA A 578 -2.71 5.33 11.19
C ALA A 578 -2.52 5.29 12.73
N GLU A 579 -1.28 5.15 13.21
CA GLU A 579 -0.94 5.22 14.64
C GLU A 579 -1.25 6.61 15.25
N LYS A 580 -1.11 7.66 14.43
CA LYS A 580 -1.39 9.05 14.80
C LYS A 580 -2.85 9.42 14.65
N ALA A 581 -3.48 9.03 13.54
CA ALA A 581 -4.92 9.19 13.35
C ALA A 581 -5.72 8.46 14.44
N ALA A 582 -5.26 7.31 14.92
CA ALA A 582 -5.86 6.63 16.07
C ALA A 582 -5.90 7.53 17.32
N ASP A 583 -4.81 8.19 17.68
CA ASP A 583 -4.77 9.10 18.83
C ASP A 583 -5.66 10.32 18.61
N ILE A 584 -5.67 10.89 17.40
CA ILE A 584 -6.57 11.99 17.00
C ILE A 584 -8.05 11.59 17.12
N ILE A 585 -8.41 10.36 16.75
CA ILE A 585 -9.79 9.83 16.85
C ILE A 585 -10.19 9.56 18.31
N LYS A 586 -9.23 9.17 19.17
CA LYS A 586 -9.42 9.04 20.62
C LYS A 586 -9.42 10.37 21.37
N GLY A 587 -9.08 11.49 20.71
CA GLY A 587 -8.93 12.80 21.35
C GLY A 587 -7.68 12.93 22.24
N LEU A 588 -6.68 12.08 22.03
CA LEU A 588 -5.40 12.13 22.74
C LEU A 588 -4.49 13.23 22.16
N PRO A 589 -3.62 13.85 22.98
CA PRO A 589 -2.66 14.84 22.49
C PRO A 589 -1.65 14.19 21.52
N SER A 590 -1.28 14.90 20.46
CA SER A 590 -0.22 14.43 19.54
C SER A 590 1.10 14.29 20.29
N LEU A 591 1.78 13.17 20.09
CA LEU A 591 3.17 13.02 20.48
C LEU A 591 4.06 13.99 19.66
N GLN A 592 5.15 14.46 20.27
CA GLN A 592 6.18 15.30 19.65
C GLN A 592 7.56 14.92 20.23
N GLU A 593 8.57 14.80 19.37
CA GLU A 593 9.99 14.68 19.72
C GLU A 593 10.71 15.92 19.17
N LYS A 594 11.16 16.83 20.04
CA LYS A 594 11.72 18.13 19.61
C LYS A 594 13.19 18.08 19.24
N ASN A 595 13.63 19.03 18.40
CA ASN A 595 15.03 19.27 18.05
C ASN A 595 15.73 17.98 17.58
N VAL A 596 15.08 17.21 16.70
CA VAL A 596 15.65 15.97 16.16
C VAL A 596 16.76 16.31 15.17
N PRO A 597 18.00 15.82 15.36
CA PRO A 597 19.06 16.01 14.39
C PRO A 597 18.70 15.28 13.10
N VAL A 598 18.93 15.97 11.98
CA VAL A 598 18.82 15.43 10.63
C VAL A 598 20.13 15.75 9.95
N TYR A 599 20.73 14.76 9.29
CA TYR A 599 21.97 14.96 8.54
C TYR A 599 21.81 16.07 7.51
N ARG A 600 22.84 16.89 7.36
CA ARG A 600 23.02 17.82 6.25
C ARG A 600 24.40 17.60 5.63
N PRO A 601 24.52 17.57 4.30
CA PRO A 601 25.83 17.55 3.65
C PRO A 601 26.60 18.84 3.97
N LYS A 602 27.94 18.78 3.93
CA LYS A 602 28.80 19.91 4.30
C LYS A 602 28.61 21.15 3.42
N THR A 603 28.23 20.92 2.16
CA THR A 603 27.75 21.95 1.23
C THR A 603 26.69 21.34 0.32
N LEU A 604 25.85 22.18 -0.28
CA LEU A 604 24.96 21.81 -1.39
C LEU A 604 25.60 22.08 -2.76
N GLU A 605 26.75 22.76 -2.82
CA GLU A 605 27.46 23.13 -4.06
C GLU A 605 28.02 21.92 -4.81
N THR A 606 28.15 20.77 -4.13
CA THR A 606 28.50 19.47 -4.73
C THR A 606 27.44 18.41 -4.44
N GLN A 607 27.38 17.38 -5.29
CA GLN A 607 26.52 16.21 -5.13
C GLN A 607 27.02 15.26 -4.02
N ARG A 608 28.33 15.27 -3.76
CA ARG A 608 29.10 14.45 -2.82
C ARG A 608 30.35 15.22 -2.39
#